data_AF-A7T9H4-F1
#
_entry.id   AF-A7T9H4-F1
#
_cell.length_a   1.000
_cell.length_b   1.000
_cell.length_c   1.000
_cell.angle_alpha   90.00
_cell.angle_beta   90.00
_cell.angle_gamma   90.00
#
_symmetry.space_group_name_H-M   'P 1'
#
loop_
_entity.id
_entity.type
_entity.pdbx_description
1 polymer ?
#
loop_
_entity_poly.entity_id
_entity_poly.type
_entity_poly.pdbx_seq_one_letter_code
_entity_poly.pdbx_strand_id
1 'polypeptide(L)'
;MTSTQRLADVYQIVTSVGDPRLHEWPLIATPWPCLSLMAMYLFIVKVGPKLMENRKAWDLRGVLVVYNFALVLLSAYMVYEFIASILSIPEFNLMCQDVSYEEDPRLMREFTWPMEGFLLPFAPPVKRSSEKKSSAPAYFGAACNSFIHVIMYLYYGLSAMGPSVQKYLWWKRYLTKMQLVCTYL
;
A
#
# COMPACT_ATOMS: atom_id res chain seq x y z
N MET A 1 13.11 -18.21 -33.09
CA MET A 1 12.91 -17.44 -31.84
C MET A 1 12.82 -18.41 -30.69
N THR A 2 13.81 -18.42 -29.81
CA THR A 2 13.81 -19.29 -28.63
C THR A 2 12.83 -18.77 -27.58
N SER A 3 12.25 -19.65 -26.74
CA SER A 3 11.30 -19.25 -25.69
C SER A 3 11.88 -18.20 -24.72
N THR A 4 13.21 -18.20 -24.53
CA THR A 4 13.93 -17.23 -23.71
C THR A 4 13.99 -15.83 -24.31
N GLN A 5 14.09 -15.71 -25.65
CA GLN A 5 14.07 -14.40 -26.33
C GLN A 5 12.71 -13.72 -26.18
N ARG A 6 11.62 -14.48 -26.28
CA ARG A 6 10.27 -13.95 -26.08
C ARG A 6 10.06 -13.41 -24.66
N LEU A 7 10.59 -14.09 -23.65
CA LEU A 7 10.50 -13.63 -22.26
C LEU A 7 11.33 -12.36 -22.03
N ALA A 8 12.52 -12.28 -22.64
CA ALA A 8 13.33 -11.07 -22.57
C ALA A 8 12.65 -9.88 -23.26
N ASP A 9 12.04 -10.09 -24.43
CA ASP A 9 11.30 -9.05 -25.15
C ASP A 9 10.09 -8.56 -24.34
N VAL A 10 9.32 -9.48 -23.76
CA VAL A 10 8.17 -9.13 -22.90
C VAL A 10 8.63 -8.36 -21.65
N TYR A 11 9.73 -8.78 -21.03
CA TYR A 11 10.29 -8.07 -19.88
C TYR A 11 10.63 -6.62 -20.24
N GLN A 12 11.40 -6.42 -21.32
CA GLN A 12 11.81 -5.09 -21.79
C GLN A 12 10.60 -4.21 -22.15
N ILE A 13 9.57 -4.77 -22.80
CA ILE A 13 8.33 -4.05 -23.12
C ILE A 13 7.65 -3.55 -21.83
N VAL A 14 7.48 -4.43 -20.84
CA VAL A 14 6.81 -4.07 -19.58
C VAL A 14 7.62 -3.03 -18.80
N THR A 15 8.95 -3.17 -18.72
CA THR A 15 9.79 -2.21 -18.00
C THR A 15 9.89 -0.86 -18.72
N SER A 16 9.72 -0.83 -20.05
CA SER A 16 9.76 0.42 -20.83
C SER A 16 8.55 1.33 -20.61
N VAL A 17 7.40 0.78 -20.20
CA VAL A 17 6.18 1.54 -19.89
C VAL A 17 6.22 2.14 -18.48
N GLY A 18 7.07 1.60 -17.60
CA GLY A 18 7.22 2.01 -16.20
C GLY A 18 7.69 3.46 -16.01
N ASP A 19 7.48 3.98 -14.82
CA ASP A 19 8.02 5.27 -14.40
C ASP A 19 9.53 5.14 -14.13
N PRO A 20 10.41 5.91 -14.82
CA PRO A 20 11.86 5.82 -14.61
C PRO A 20 12.30 6.17 -13.18
N ARG A 21 11.48 6.88 -12.40
CA ARG A 21 11.77 7.22 -11.00
C ARG A 21 11.81 6.00 -10.07
N LEU A 22 11.10 4.93 -10.43
CA LEU A 22 10.93 3.73 -9.62
C LEU A 22 12.03 2.68 -9.84
N HIS A 23 12.83 2.81 -10.90
CA HIS A 23 13.91 1.87 -11.23
C HIS A 23 15.02 1.82 -10.18
N GLU A 24 15.11 2.85 -9.36
CA GLU A 24 16.10 2.98 -8.31
C GLU A 24 15.62 2.39 -6.97
N TRP A 25 14.34 2.05 -6.86
CA TRP A 25 13.77 1.57 -5.61
C TRP A 25 13.94 0.04 -5.48
N PRO A 26 14.59 -0.46 -4.42
CA PRO A 26 15.07 -1.85 -4.36
C PRO A 26 13.98 -2.93 -4.43
N LEU A 27 12.72 -2.63 -4.09
CA LEU A 27 11.60 -3.59 -4.21
C LEU A 27 10.81 -3.48 -5.51
N ILE A 28 10.86 -2.33 -6.20
CA ILE A 28 10.02 -2.03 -7.37
C ILE A 28 10.83 -2.11 -8.67
N ALA A 29 12.15 -1.91 -8.59
CA ALA A 29 13.07 -1.92 -9.72
C ALA A 29 13.02 -3.22 -10.53
N THR A 30 12.77 -4.35 -9.87
CA THR A 30 12.65 -5.65 -10.54
C THR A 30 11.47 -6.44 -9.98
N PRO A 31 10.84 -7.33 -10.76
CA PRO A 31 9.74 -8.17 -10.28
C PRO A 31 10.21 -9.30 -9.36
N TRP A 32 11.50 -9.64 -9.39
CA TRP A 32 12.06 -10.79 -8.67
C TRP A 32 11.98 -10.67 -7.14
N PRO A 33 12.30 -9.53 -6.49
CA PRO A 33 12.07 -9.32 -5.06
C PRO A 33 10.61 -9.58 -4.66
N CYS A 34 9.64 -9.00 -5.38
CA CYS A 34 8.22 -9.23 -5.11
C CYS A 34 7.82 -10.71 -5.24
N LEU A 35 8.28 -11.39 -6.30
CA LEU A 35 8.02 -12.83 -6.49
C LEU A 35 8.66 -13.68 -5.38
N SER A 36 9.86 -13.32 -4.94
CA SER A 36 10.57 -14.01 -3.86
C SER A 36 9.84 -13.84 -2.52
N LEU A 37 9.37 -12.64 -2.20
CA LEU A 37 8.56 -12.37 -1.00
C LEU A 37 7.24 -13.14 -1.02
N MET A 38 6.57 -13.21 -2.16
CA MET A 38 5.34 -13.99 -2.34
C MET A 38 5.61 -15.49 -2.12
N ALA A 39 6.66 -16.02 -2.74
CA ALA A 39 7.05 -17.42 -2.58
C ALA A 39 7.42 -17.74 -1.11
N MET A 40 8.16 -16.85 -0.46
CA MET A 40 8.51 -16.95 0.96
C MET A 40 7.27 -16.93 1.84
N TYR A 41 6.33 -16.01 1.61
CA TYR A 41 5.07 -15.93 2.34
C TYR A 41 4.29 -17.25 2.22
N LEU A 42 4.13 -17.78 1.01
CA LEU A 42 3.43 -19.05 0.77
C LEU A 42 4.13 -20.23 1.44
N PHE A 43 5.47 -20.25 1.44
CA PHE A 43 6.25 -21.24 2.16
C PHE A 43 5.97 -21.19 3.66
N ILE A 44 6.02 -20.00 4.27
CA ILE A 44 5.74 -19.80 5.70
C ILE A 44 4.30 -20.19 6.03
N VAL A 45 3.32 -19.84 5.21
CA VAL A 45 1.91 -20.22 5.43
C VAL A 45 1.69 -21.73 5.33
N LYS A 46 2.46 -22.44 4.49
CA LYS A 46 2.35 -23.89 4.35
C LYS A 46 3.09 -24.66 5.45
N VAL A 47 4.23 -24.14 5.90
CA VAL A 47 5.06 -24.76 6.95
C VAL A 47 4.57 -24.38 8.36
N GLY A 48 4.04 -23.17 8.53
CA GLY A 48 3.61 -22.62 9.81
C GLY A 48 2.61 -23.50 10.56
N PRO A 49 1.47 -23.88 9.96
CA PRO A 49 0.49 -24.77 10.60
C PRO A 49 1.09 -26.13 10.98
N LYS A 50 1.95 -26.72 10.13
CA LYS A 50 2.63 -27.99 10.41
C LYS A 50 3.60 -27.88 11.60
N LEU A 51 4.28 -26.75 11.74
CA LEU A 51 5.18 -26.50 12.87
C LEU A 51 4.42 -26.23 14.18
N MET A 52 3.20 -25.67 14.08
CA MET A 52 2.35 -25.32 15.23
C MET A 52 1.45 -26.46 15.73
N GLU A 53 1.40 -27.60 15.03
CA GLU A 53 0.60 -28.76 15.42
C GLU A 53 0.96 -29.31 16.81
N ASN A 54 2.25 -29.29 17.17
CA ASN A 54 2.76 -29.83 18.44
C ASN A 54 3.11 -28.76 19.49
N ARG A 55 2.67 -27.50 19.30
CA ARG A 55 3.04 -26.36 20.15
C ARG A 55 1.80 -25.55 20.53
N LYS A 56 1.70 -25.13 21.80
CA LYS A 56 0.64 -24.21 22.23
C LYS A 56 0.73 -22.87 21.49
N ALA A 57 -0.42 -22.26 21.21
CA ALA A 57 -0.48 -20.94 20.56
C ALA A 57 0.17 -19.85 21.43
N TRP A 58 0.86 -18.91 20.78
CA TRP A 58 1.51 -17.78 21.43
C TRP A 58 0.47 -16.68 21.73
N ASP A 59 0.53 -16.10 22.93
CA ASP A 59 -0.35 -14.97 23.28
C ASP A 59 0.22 -13.65 22.72
N LEU A 60 -0.05 -13.40 21.44
CA LEU A 60 0.40 -12.22 20.70
C LEU A 60 -0.64 -11.09 20.74
N ARG A 61 -1.62 -11.12 21.65
CA ARG A 61 -2.70 -10.13 21.70
C ARG A 61 -2.18 -8.70 21.83
N GLY A 62 -1.21 -8.46 22.71
CA GLY A 62 -0.60 -7.13 22.88
C GLY A 62 0.12 -6.65 21.62
N VAL A 63 0.89 -7.53 20.96
CA VAL A 63 1.59 -7.22 19.70
C VAL A 63 0.58 -6.90 18.61
N LEU A 64 -0.52 -7.66 18.54
CA LEU A 64 -1.58 -7.45 17.56
C LEU A 64 -2.31 -6.11 17.79
N VAL A 65 -2.53 -5.71 19.05
CA VAL A 65 -3.10 -4.39 19.38
C VAL A 65 -2.18 -3.27 18.89
N VAL A 66 -0.89 -3.30 19.26
CA VAL A 66 0.09 -2.29 18.84
C VAL A 66 0.22 -2.22 17.33
N TYR A 67 0.28 -3.38 16.67
CA TYR A 67 0.34 -3.47 15.21
C TYR A 67 -0.88 -2.83 14.53
N ASN A 68 -2.10 -3.17 14.96
CA ASN A 68 -3.30 -2.58 14.38
C ASN A 68 -3.38 -1.07 14.61
N PHE A 69 -2.99 -0.57 15.79
CA PHE A 69 -2.93 0.87 16.03
C PHE A 69 -1.86 1.57 15.19
N ALA A 70 -0.69 0.97 15.01
CA ALA A 70 0.33 1.50 14.12
C ALA A 70 -0.18 1.58 12.67
N LEU A 71 -0.93 0.58 12.21
CA LEU A 71 -1.57 0.60 10.90
C LEU A 71 -2.65 1.69 10.79
N VAL A 72 -3.44 1.94 11.85
CA VAL A 72 -4.41 3.06 11.87
C VAL A 72 -3.70 4.40 11.70
N LEU A 73 -2.62 4.63 12.44
CA LEU A 73 -1.84 5.87 12.35
C LEU A 73 -1.22 6.04 10.97
N LEU A 74 -0.64 4.97 10.41
CA LEU A 74 -0.07 4.98 9.07
C LEU A 74 -1.14 5.27 8.01
N SER A 75 -2.29 4.59 8.06
CA SER A 75 -3.40 4.83 7.12
C SER A 75 -4.01 6.23 7.28
N ALA A 76 -4.09 6.77 8.50
CA ALA A 76 -4.60 8.13 8.74
C ALA A 76 -3.63 9.19 8.19
N TYR A 77 -2.32 8.96 8.31
CA TYR A 77 -1.29 9.80 7.72
C TYR A 77 -1.40 9.84 6.19
N MET A 78 -1.56 8.69 5.54
CA MET A 78 -1.80 8.62 4.08
C MET A 78 -3.02 9.43 3.63
N VAL A 79 -4.11 9.37 4.41
CA VAL A 79 -5.33 10.13 4.11
C VAL A 79 -5.12 11.63 4.31
N TYR A 80 -4.38 12.04 5.35
CA TYR A 80 -4.06 13.44 5.61
C TYR A 80 -3.28 14.06 4.45
N GLU A 81 -2.22 13.39 3.99
CA GLU A 81 -1.40 13.87 2.87
C GLU A 81 -2.25 13.98 1.59
N PHE A 82 -3.06 12.98 1.28
CA PHE A 82 -3.94 13.02 0.10
C PHE A 82 -4.91 14.21 0.12
N ILE A 83 -5.53 14.49 1.27
CA ILE A 83 -6.43 15.64 1.44
C ILE A 83 -5.64 16.94 1.29
N ALA A 84 -4.43 17.03 1.85
CA ALA A 84 -3.57 18.19 1.70
C ALA A 84 -3.18 18.45 0.24
N SER A 85 -2.89 17.41 -0.55
CA SER A 85 -2.58 17.52 -1.97
C SER A 85 -3.79 18.01 -2.78
N ILE A 86 -5.00 17.49 -2.52
CA ILE A 86 -6.23 17.95 -3.19
C ILE A 86 -6.51 19.41 -2.89
N LEU A 87 -6.43 19.81 -1.62
CA LEU A 87 -6.71 21.20 -1.20
C LEU A 87 -5.66 22.19 -1.71
N SER A 88 -4.46 21.71 -2.04
CA SER A 88 -3.38 22.53 -2.61
C SER A 88 -3.53 22.76 -4.11
N ILE A 89 -4.37 21.98 -4.82
CA ILE A 89 -4.59 22.11 -6.26
C ILE A 89 -5.91 22.88 -6.50
N PRO A 90 -5.85 24.13 -6.98
CA PRO A 90 -7.03 24.99 -7.12
C PRO A 90 -8.04 24.52 -8.19
N GLU A 91 -7.64 23.63 -9.11
CA GLU A 91 -8.45 23.11 -10.24
C GLU A 91 -8.37 21.57 -10.31
N PHE A 92 -8.61 20.88 -9.20
CA PHE A 92 -8.53 19.41 -9.17
C PHE A 92 -9.72 18.75 -9.87
N ASN A 93 -9.45 17.95 -10.91
CA ASN A 93 -10.47 17.16 -11.59
C ASN A 93 -10.31 15.66 -11.26
N LEU A 94 -11.29 15.08 -10.55
CA LEU A 94 -11.29 13.67 -10.15
C LEU A 94 -11.23 12.68 -11.33
N MET A 95 -11.59 13.10 -12.55
CA MET A 95 -11.67 12.21 -13.70
C MET A 95 -10.40 12.22 -14.57
N CYS A 96 -9.82 13.40 -14.80
CA CYS A 96 -8.63 13.58 -15.63
C CYS A 96 -7.68 14.57 -14.96
N GLN A 97 -6.66 14.05 -14.30
CA GLN A 97 -5.54 14.82 -13.76
C GLN A 97 -4.27 14.31 -14.42
N ASP A 98 -3.59 15.19 -15.16
CA ASP A 98 -2.29 14.86 -15.74
C ASP A 98 -1.27 14.66 -14.61
N VAL A 99 -0.39 13.66 -14.73
CA VAL A 99 0.73 13.51 -13.80
C VAL A 99 1.87 14.37 -14.30
N SER A 100 2.05 15.49 -13.64
CA SER A 100 3.23 16.33 -13.74
C SER A 100 4.41 15.57 -13.11
N TYR A 101 5.38 15.22 -13.95
CA TYR A 101 6.69 14.71 -13.55
C TYR A 101 7.63 15.86 -13.15
N GLU A 102 7.04 16.96 -12.71
CA GLU A 102 7.75 18.14 -12.23
C GLU A 102 8.15 17.89 -10.78
N GLU A 103 9.39 18.21 -10.45
CA GLU A 103 9.98 17.96 -9.13
C GLU A 103 9.41 18.95 -8.11
N ASP A 104 8.15 18.76 -7.70
CA ASP A 104 7.66 19.37 -6.47
C ASP A 104 8.14 18.52 -5.29
N PRO A 105 9.06 19.04 -4.43
CA PRO A 105 9.56 18.31 -3.28
C PRO A 105 8.44 17.93 -2.28
N ARG A 106 7.23 18.48 -2.40
CA ARG A 106 6.06 18.10 -1.62
C ARG A 106 5.47 16.77 -2.08
N LEU A 107 5.14 16.62 -3.36
CA LEU A 107 4.59 15.40 -3.97
C LEU A 107 5.51 14.17 -3.87
N MET A 108 6.83 14.38 -4.01
CA MET A 108 7.81 13.30 -3.79
C MET A 108 7.83 12.86 -2.33
N ARG A 109 7.88 13.81 -1.39
CA ARG A 109 7.91 13.54 0.06
C ARG A 109 6.59 12.91 0.56
N GLU A 110 5.47 13.22 -0.09
CA GLU A 110 4.12 12.71 0.21
C GLU A 110 3.96 11.20 -0.08
N PHE A 111 4.56 10.69 -1.17
CA PHE A 111 4.41 9.28 -1.57
C PHE A 111 5.50 8.36 -0.97
N THR A 112 6.65 8.92 -0.62
CA THR A 112 7.83 8.16 -0.20
C THR A 112 7.93 8.01 1.32
N TRP A 113 7.56 9.03 2.09
CA TRP A 113 7.75 9.09 3.54
C TRP A 113 7.12 7.94 4.38
N PRO A 114 5.88 7.46 4.11
CA PRO A 114 5.26 6.42 4.93
C PRO A 114 5.94 5.05 4.77
N MET A 115 6.60 4.79 3.63
CA MET A 115 7.39 3.59 3.38
C MET A 115 8.87 3.77 3.76
N GLU A 116 9.34 5.02 3.86
CA GLU A 116 10.75 5.38 4.03
C GLU A 116 11.26 5.38 5.47
N GLY A 117 10.41 5.36 6.50
CA GLY A 117 10.85 5.43 7.91
C GLY A 117 11.86 4.34 8.38
N PHE A 118 12.14 3.32 7.55
CA PHE A 118 13.07 2.23 7.87
C PHE A 118 14.31 2.13 6.95
N LEU A 119 14.40 2.81 5.79
CA LEU A 119 15.45 2.59 4.78
C LEU A 119 16.06 3.88 4.16
N LEU A 120 16.14 4.96 4.94
CA LEU A 120 16.55 6.31 4.49
C LEU A 120 17.97 6.55 3.95
N PRO A 121 19.00 5.67 4.03
CA PRO A 121 20.30 6.02 3.44
C PRO A 121 20.43 5.81 1.93
N PHE A 122 19.45 5.23 1.24
CA PHE A 122 19.69 4.61 -0.08
C PHE A 122 18.83 5.08 -1.26
N ALA A 123 17.98 6.10 -1.14
CA ALA A 123 17.22 6.62 -2.29
C ALA A 123 18.11 7.54 -3.16
N PRO A 124 18.44 7.16 -4.42
CA PRO A 124 19.25 8.00 -5.29
C PRO A 124 18.43 9.13 -5.91
N PRO A 125 19.10 10.18 -6.44
CA PRO A 125 18.45 11.32 -7.07
C PRO A 125 17.66 10.90 -8.31
N VAL A 126 16.38 11.27 -8.32
CA VAL A 126 15.43 10.95 -9.37
C VAL A 126 15.68 11.84 -10.61
N LYS A 127 15.60 11.28 -11.82
CA LYS A 127 15.84 12.01 -13.08
C LYS A 127 14.52 12.49 -13.72
N ARG A 128 14.57 13.70 -14.32
CA ARG A 128 13.47 14.34 -15.07
C ARG A 128 12.98 13.45 -16.23
N SER A 129 11.70 13.08 -16.21
CA SER A 129 11.03 12.26 -17.22
C SER A 129 9.84 13.00 -17.82
N SER A 130 9.58 12.75 -19.10
CA SER A 130 8.47 13.28 -19.89
C SER A 130 7.09 13.08 -19.25
N GLU A 131 6.19 14.05 -19.43
CA GLU A 131 4.78 14.02 -19.02
C GLU A 131 4.07 12.73 -19.49
N LYS A 132 3.51 11.97 -18.54
CA LYS A 132 2.58 10.85 -18.81
C LYS A 132 1.24 11.16 -18.14
N LYS A 133 0.15 10.95 -18.86
CA LYS A 133 -1.21 10.97 -18.30
C LYS A 133 -1.38 9.83 -17.31
N SER A 134 -1.62 10.14 -16.04
CA SER A 134 -2.11 9.14 -15.08
C SER A 134 -3.61 9.31 -14.89
N SER A 135 -4.24 8.25 -14.42
CA SER A 135 -5.67 8.24 -14.16
C SER A 135 -5.91 8.79 -12.74
N ALA A 136 -6.38 10.03 -12.62
CA ALA A 136 -6.98 10.55 -11.37
C ALA A 136 -7.88 9.54 -10.61
N PRO A 137 -8.66 8.66 -11.29
CA PRO A 137 -9.41 7.60 -10.62
C PRO A 137 -8.55 6.66 -9.73
N ALA A 138 -7.30 6.40 -10.08
CA ALA A 138 -6.43 5.51 -9.31
C ALA A 138 -6.04 6.13 -7.96
N TYR A 139 -5.80 7.45 -7.94
CA TYR A 139 -5.51 8.19 -6.72
C TYR A 139 -6.74 8.29 -5.80
N PHE A 140 -7.91 8.52 -6.40
CA PHE A 140 -9.17 8.52 -5.66
C PHE A 140 -9.46 7.14 -5.05
N GLY A 141 -9.30 6.05 -5.82
CA GLY A 141 -9.45 4.69 -5.33
C GLY A 141 -8.49 4.36 -4.19
N ALA A 142 -7.23 4.81 -4.26
CA ALA A 142 -6.26 4.63 -3.18
C ALA A 142 -6.62 5.39 -1.89
N ALA A 143 -7.19 6.60 -2.01
CA ALA A 143 -7.65 7.38 -0.87
C ALA A 143 -8.87 6.77 -0.19
N CYS A 144 -9.87 6.38 -0.99
CA CYS A 144 -11.04 5.62 -0.55
C CYS A 144 -10.63 4.34 0.18
N ASN A 145 -9.68 3.59 -0.38
CA ASN A 145 -9.13 2.39 0.25
C ASN A 145 -8.44 2.69 1.59
N SER A 146 -7.56 3.71 1.63
CA SER A 146 -6.83 4.11 2.84
C SER A 146 -7.78 4.55 3.97
N PHE A 147 -8.84 5.29 3.64
CA PHE A 147 -9.87 5.69 4.60
C PHE A 147 -10.59 4.48 5.23
N ILE A 148 -10.96 3.52 4.39
CA ILE A 148 -11.58 2.28 4.87
C ILE A 148 -10.61 1.47 5.74
N HIS A 149 -9.32 1.46 5.40
CA HIS A 149 -8.30 0.82 6.21
C HIS A 149 -8.15 1.45 7.59
N VAL A 150 -8.26 2.78 7.73
CA VAL A 150 -8.31 3.45 9.05
C VAL A 150 -9.43 2.86 9.91
N ILE A 151 -10.65 2.80 9.38
CA ILE A 151 -11.82 2.31 10.12
C ILE A 151 -11.71 0.81 10.40
N MET A 152 -11.23 0.04 9.43
CA MET A 152 -11.08 -1.41 9.53
C MET A 152 -10.02 -1.81 10.57
N TYR A 153 -8.82 -1.22 10.52
CA TYR A 153 -7.77 -1.51 11.49
C TYR A 153 -8.13 -0.99 12.88
N LEU A 154 -8.87 0.11 12.97
CA LEU A 154 -9.40 0.60 14.25
C LEU A 154 -10.39 -0.42 14.84
N TYR A 155 -11.28 -0.99 14.02
CA TYR A 155 -12.17 -2.06 14.45
C TYR A 155 -11.39 -3.29 14.93
N TYR A 156 -10.35 -3.71 14.22
CA TYR A 156 -9.52 -4.84 14.62
C TYR A 156 -8.73 -4.56 15.91
N GLY A 157 -8.17 -3.37 16.07
CA GLY A 157 -7.50 -2.93 17.29
C GLY A 157 -8.44 -2.96 18.50
N LEU A 158 -9.64 -2.37 18.36
CA LEU A 158 -10.68 -2.39 19.40
C LEU A 158 -11.15 -3.82 19.73
N SER A 159 -11.26 -4.70 18.73
CA SER A 159 -11.64 -6.09 18.95
C SER A 159 -10.59 -6.89 19.73
N ALA A 160 -9.32 -6.48 19.65
CA ALA A 160 -8.22 -7.11 20.35
C ALA A 160 -8.04 -6.63 21.81
N MET A 161 -8.70 -5.52 22.21
CA MET A 161 -8.71 -5.00 23.59
C MET A 161 -9.57 -5.84 24.57
N GLY A 162 -10.19 -6.92 24.09
CA GLY A 162 -10.80 -7.95 24.93
C GLY A 162 -12.33 -8.05 24.85
N PRO A 163 -12.94 -8.99 25.61
CA PRO A 163 -14.36 -9.34 25.50
C PRO A 163 -15.32 -8.21 25.88
N SER A 164 -14.86 -7.27 26.72
CA SER A 164 -15.66 -6.12 27.17
C SER A 164 -15.95 -5.16 26.00
N VAL A 165 -14.95 -4.87 25.16
CA VAL A 165 -15.09 -3.95 24.01
C VAL A 165 -15.82 -4.63 22.85
N GLN A 166 -15.61 -5.94 22.66
CA GLN A 166 -16.27 -6.71 21.60
C GLN A 166 -17.80 -6.67 21.66
N LYS A 167 -18.38 -6.56 22.87
CA LYS A 167 -19.83 -6.45 23.06
C LYS A 167 -20.43 -5.22 22.37
N TYR A 168 -19.65 -4.14 22.25
CA TYR A 168 -20.07 -2.88 21.63
C TYR A 168 -19.81 -2.83 20.11
N LEU A 169 -19.23 -3.88 19.50
CA LEU A 169 -18.83 -3.90 18.09
C LEU A 169 -19.92 -4.46 17.15
N TRP A 170 -21.16 -3.99 17.29
CA TRP A 170 -22.32 -4.43 16.50
C TRP A 170 -22.28 -4.01 15.02
N TRP A 171 -21.54 -2.96 14.68
CA TRP A 171 -21.53 -2.37 13.34
C TRP A 171 -20.61 -3.05 12.32
N LYS A 172 -20.09 -4.25 12.61
CA LYS A 172 -19.20 -5.00 11.69
C LYS A 172 -19.75 -5.07 10.26
N ARG A 173 -21.08 -5.25 10.13
CA ARG A 173 -21.78 -5.35 8.83
C ARG A 173 -21.71 -4.07 8.00
N TYR A 174 -21.57 -2.90 8.64
CA TYR A 174 -21.42 -1.63 7.94
C TYR A 174 -20.03 -1.48 7.35
N LEU A 175 -19.00 -2.00 8.03
CA LEU A 175 -17.62 -1.98 7.51
C LEU A 175 -17.51 -2.71 6.17
N THR A 176 -18.08 -3.91 6.07
CA THR A 176 -18.03 -4.69 4.81
C THR A 176 -18.83 -4.04 3.70
N LYS A 177 -19.93 -3.36 4.03
CA LYS A 177 -20.69 -2.56 3.05
C LYS A 177 -19.88 -1.38 2.54
N MET A 178 -19.21 -0.64 3.45
CA MET A 178 -18.36 0.48 3.07
C MET A 178 -17.15 0.05 2.23
N GLN A 179 -16.54 -1.10 2.54
CA GLN A 179 -15.47 -1.71 1.73
C GLN A 179 -15.89 -1.96 0.28
N LEU A 180 -17.08 -2.56 0.08
CA LEU A 180 -17.60 -2.83 -1.26
C LEU A 180 -17.87 -1.52 -2.00
N VAL A 181 -18.54 -0.57 -1.36
CA VAL A 181 -18.84 0.73 -1.98
C VAL A 181 -17.57 1.44 -2.45
N CYS A 182 -16.52 1.50 -1.64
CA CYS A 182 -15.21 2.06 -2.04
C CYS A 182 -14.49 1.29 -3.14
N THR A 183 -14.78 0.00 -3.33
CA THR A 183 -14.14 -0.81 -4.39
C THR A 183 -14.86 -0.63 -5.74
N TYR A 184 -16.15 -0.28 -5.71
CA TYR A 184 -16.98 -0.07 -6.90
C TYR A 184 -17.08 1.41 -7.33
N LEU A 185 -16.46 2.32 -6.59
CA LEU A 185 -16.32 3.76 -6.87
C LEU A 185 -14.94 4.04 -7.44
#